data_AF-A0A8T6QIQ5-F1
#
_entry.id   AF-A0A8T6QIQ5-F1
#
_cell.length_a   1.000
_cell.length_b   1.000
_cell.length_c   1.000
_cell.angle_alpha   90.00
_cell.angle_beta   90.00
_cell.angle_gamma   90.00
#
_symmetry.space_group_name_H-M   'P 1'
#
loop_
_entity.id
_entity.type
_entity.pdbx_description
1 polymer ?
#
loop_
_entity_poly.entity_id
_entity_poly.type
_entity_poly.pdbx_seq_one_letter_code
_entity_poly.pdbx_strand_id
1 'polypeptide(L)'
;MPQRNDRSRSTPTTSPKNNSWFRMQAGHQSDADIYIYDEIGFWGVTAKQFISDLNALGDITHINLHINSPGGDVFEGIAIFNALKTHGASITVYVDGVAASMASVIAMVGNPVIMPENSFMMIHKPFGFTGGDA
;
A
#
# COMPACT_ATOMS: atom_id res chain seq x y z
N MET A 1 -13.37 -29.67 -36.20
CA MET A 1 -12.78 -29.37 -34.89
C MET A 1 -12.73 -27.85 -34.74
N PRO A 2 -13.24 -27.22 -33.66
CA PRO A 2 -13.12 -25.78 -33.49
C PRO A 2 -11.77 -25.44 -32.83
N GLN A 3 -11.11 -24.41 -33.36
CA GLN A 3 -9.84 -23.89 -32.84
C GLN A 3 -10.05 -23.23 -31.47
N ARG A 4 -9.22 -23.62 -30.49
CA ARG A 4 -9.20 -22.99 -29.17
C ARG A 4 -8.46 -21.66 -29.27
N ASN A 5 -9.17 -20.58 -28.92
CA ASN A 5 -8.65 -19.23 -28.85
C ASN A 5 -7.80 -19.11 -27.57
N ASP A 6 -6.48 -19.25 -27.71
CA ASP A 6 -5.53 -19.10 -26.60
C ASP A 6 -5.35 -17.60 -26.32
N ARG A 7 -6.13 -17.08 -25.37
CA ARG A 7 -5.93 -15.73 -24.84
C ARG A 7 -4.65 -15.77 -24.02
N SER A 8 -3.58 -15.22 -24.59
CA SER A 8 -2.32 -14.95 -23.92
C SER A 8 -2.58 -14.32 -22.55
N ARG A 9 -2.41 -15.11 -21.49
CA ARG A 9 -2.33 -14.58 -20.13
C ARG A 9 -1.06 -13.74 -20.07
N SER A 10 -1.21 -12.42 -20.10
CA SER A 10 -0.15 -11.48 -19.81
C SER A 10 0.40 -11.83 -18.43
N THR A 11 1.63 -12.34 -18.40
CA THR A 11 2.39 -12.51 -17.17
C THR A 11 2.48 -11.13 -16.49
N PRO A 12 2.20 -11.01 -15.18
CA PRO A 12 2.43 -9.76 -14.47
C PRO A 12 3.93 -9.48 -14.53
N THR A 13 4.35 -8.57 -15.40
CA THR A 13 5.73 -8.08 -15.45
C THR A 13 5.96 -7.23 -14.22
N THR A 14 6.77 -7.74 -13.30
CA THR A 14 7.31 -6.98 -12.17
C THR A 14 7.97 -5.71 -12.69
N SER A 15 7.49 -4.55 -12.22
CA SER A 15 8.07 -3.24 -12.53
C SER A 15 9.56 -3.18 -12.14
N PRO A 16 10.40 -2.41 -12.86
CA PRO A 16 11.84 -2.34 -12.61
C PRO A 16 12.14 -1.80 -11.20
N LYS A 17 13.18 -2.34 -10.57
CA LYS A 17 13.72 -1.91 -9.27
C LYS A 17 14.12 -0.43 -9.28
N ASN A 18 13.17 0.45 -8.97
CA ASN A 18 13.47 1.74 -8.36
C ASN A 18 13.34 1.56 -6.84
N ASN A 19 14.24 2.13 -6.04
CA ASN A 19 14.15 2.11 -4.58
C ASN A 19 12.82 2.76 -4.15
N SER A 20 11.82 1.92 -3.91
CA SER A 20 10.47 2.32 -3.55
C SER A 20 10.18 1.84 -2.13
N TRP A 21 9.57 2.71 -1.33
CA TRP A 21 9.03 2.36 -0.01
C TRP A 21 7.77 1.48 -0.13
N PHE A 22 7.31 1.18 -1.34
CA PHE A 22 6.25 0.20 -1.54
C PHE A 22 6.52 -0.75 -2.69
N ARG A 23 5.87 -1.92 -2.60
CA ARG A 23 5.84 -2.94 -3.64
C ARG A 23 4.43 -3.51 -3.74
N MET A 24 4.00 -3.85 -4.95
CA MET A 24 2.74 -4.56 -5.18
C MET A 24 2.99 -5.82 -6.01
N GLN A 25 2.23 -6.86 -5.73
CA GLN A 25 2.27 -8.11 -6.47
C GLN A 25 0.86 -8.67 -6.59
N ALA A 26 0.45 -8.97 -7.83
CA ALA A 26 -0.76 -9.75 -8.05
C ALA A 26 -0.58 -11.18 -7.49
N GLY A 27 -1.55 -11.61 -6.69
CA GLY A 27 -1.64 -12.92 -6.09
C GLY A 27 -2.45 -13.90 -6.94
N HIS A 28 -2.83 -15.01 -6.32
CA HIS A 28 -3.75 -15.99 -6.92
C HIS A 28 -5.20 -15.52 -6.80
N GLN A 29 -6.07 -15.93 -7.72
CA GLN A 29 -7.55 -15.78 -7.59
C GLN A 29 -8.05 -14.37 -7.22
N SER A 30 -7.51 -13.33 -7.88
CA SER A 30 -7.90 -11.91 -7.66
C SER A 30 -7.46 -11.31 -6.31
N ASP A 31 -6.47 -11.91 -5.66
CA ASP A 31 -5.79 -11.30 -4.52
C ASP A 31 -4.61 -10.44 -4.99
N ALA A 32 -4.18 -9.49 -4.16
CA ALA A 32 -2.90 -8.80 -4.32
C ALA A 32 -2.22 -8.58 -2.97
N ASP A 33 -0.90 -8.67 -2.98
CA ASP A 33 -0.06 -8.31 -1.84
C ASP A 33 0.52 -6.92 -2.06
N ILE A 34 0.32 -6.02 -1.09
CA ILE A 34 0.87 -4.67 -1.10
C ILE A 34 1.73 -4.50 0.14
N TYR A 35 2.95 -4.00 -0.03
CA TYR A 35 3.93 -3.77 1.04
C TYR A 35 4.19 -2.27 1.15
N ILE A 36 4.07 -1.70 2.35
CA ILE A 36 4.47 -0.32 2.70
C ILE A 36 5.59 -0.41 3.74
N TYR A 37 6.82 -0.37 3.25
CA TYR A 37 8.05 -0.62 4.00
C TYR A 37 8.96 0.61 3.83
N ASP A 38 9.44 1.19 4.93
CA ASP A 38 10.15 2.48 4.97
C ASP A 38 9.23 3.72 4.92
N GLU A 39 9.81 4.92 4.71
CA GLU A 39 9.14 6.20 4.93
C GLU A 39 8.19 6.61 3.79
N ILE A 40 6.91 6.81 4.14
CA ILE A 40 5.84 7.17 3.19
C ILE A 40 6.07 8.58 2.62
N GLY A 41 6.10 8.70 1.29
CA GLY A 41 6.23 9.99 0.60
C GLY A 41 7.67 10.50 0.43
N PHE A 42 8.67 9.70 0.81
CA PHE A 42 10.09 10.06 0.69
C PHE A 42 10.75 9.44 -0.54
N TRP A 43 12.02 9.78 -0.77
CA TRP A 43 12.86 9.19 -1.83
C TRP A 43 12.37 9.43 -3.26
N GLY A 44 11.56 10.48 -3.47
CA GLY A 44 10.95 10.80 -4.77
C GLY A 44 9.79 9.89 -5.16
N VAL A 45 9.32 9.04 -4.25
CA VAL A 45 8.20 8.12 -4.47
C VAL A 45 6.94 8.67 -3.81
N THR A 46 5.92 8.89 -4.64
CA THR A 46 4.68 9.60 -4.25
C THR A 46 3.48 8.67 -4.19
N ALA A 47 2.44 9.10 -3.48
CA ALA A 47 1.10 8.54 -3.47
C ALA A 47 0.51 8.47 -4.89
N LYS A 48 0.85 9.40 -5.78
CA LYS A 48 0.43 9.30 -7.19
C LYS A 48 0.97 8.04 -7.86
N GLN A 49 2.24 7.70 -7.61
CA GLN A 49 2.82 6.45 -8.13
C GLN A 49 2.16 5.23 -7.49
N PHE A 50 1.96 5.26 -6.16
CA PHE A 50 1.24 4.20 -5.45
C PHE A 50 -0.16 3.95 -6.05
N ILE A 51 -0.93 5.00 -6.28
CA ILE A 51 -2.30 4.91 -6.83
C ILE A 51 -2.27 4.38 -8.28
N SER A 52 -1.28 4.82 -9.07
CA SER A 52 -1.09 4.29 -10.43
C SER A 52 -0.85 2.78 -10.42
N ASP A 53 0.02 2.31 -9.53
CA ASP A 53 0.37 0.89 -9.42
C ASP A 53 -0.80 0.08 -8.84
N LEU A 54 -1.54 0.64 -7.88
CA LEU A 54 -2.77 0.03 -7.35
C LEU A 54 -3.81 -0.20 -8.45
N ASN A 55 -4.06 0.81 -9.29
CA ASN A 55 -4.99 0.68 -10.41
C ASN A 55 -4.49 -0.32 -11.47
N ALA A 56 -3.18 -0.45 -11.64
CA ALA A 56 -2.58 -1.38 -12.59
C ALA A 56 -2.73 -2.86 -12.18
N LEU A 57 -3.10 -3.16 -10.93
CA LEU A 57 -3.42 -4.52 -10.49
C LEU A 57 -4.71 -5.07 -11.12
N GLY A 58 -5.57 -4.20 -11.65
CA GLY A 58 -6.82 -4.57 -12.30
C GLY A 58 -7.89 -5.04 -11.31
N ASP A 59 -8.73 -5.98 -11.74
CA ASP A 59 -9.88 -6.46 -10.97
C ASP A 59 -9.43 -7.40 -9.83
N ILE A 60 -8.98 -6.81 -8.72
CA ILE A 60 -8.68 -7.51 -7.46
C ILE A 60 -9.83 -7.37 -6.47
N THR A 61 -10.13 -8.46 -5.77
CA THR A 61 -11.21 -8.53 -4.78
C THR A 61 -10.69 -8.56 -3.35
N HIS A 62 -9.41 -8.90 -3.15
CA HIS A 62 -8.76 -8.91 -1.85
C HIS A 62 -7.37 -8.27 -1.92
N ILE A 63 -7.00 -7.54 -0.86
CA ILE A 63 -5.67 -6.97 -0.68
C ILE A 63 -5.13 -7.44 0.68
N ASN A 64 -3.94 -8.05 0.66
CA ASN A 64 -3.11 -8.25 1.84
C ASN A 64 -2.15 -7.07 1.96
N LEU A 65 -2.44 -6.15 2.87
CA LEU A 65 -1.64 -4.96 3.10
C LEU A 65 -0.64 -5.19 4.23
N HIS A 66 0.62 -5.34 3.87
CA HIS A 66 1.75 -5.52 4.76
C HIS A 66 2.41 -4.18 5.10
N ILE A 67 2.57 -3.90 6.39
CA ILE A 67 3.11 -2.63 6.89
C ILE A 67 4.31 -2.89 7.80
N ASN A 68 5.43 -2.29 7.44
CA ASN A 68 6.62 -2.14 8.29
C ASN A 68 7.22 -0.75 8.05
N SER A 69 6.54 0.28 8.55
CA SER A 69 6.84 1.67 8.24
C SER A 69 6.81 2.54 9.50
N PRO A 70 7.78 3.46 9.65
CA PRO A 70 7.78 4.47 10.71
C PRO A 70 6.73 5.58 10.48
N GLY A 71 6.03 5.56 9.34
CA GLY A 71 5.14 6.62 8.89
C GLY A 71 5.79 7.48 7.81
N GLY A 72 5.38 8.74 7.72
CA GLY A 72 5.94 9.67 6.75
C GLY A 72 5.07 10.90 6.53
N ASP A 73 5.04 11.38 5.28
CA ASP A 73 4.26 12.56 4.91
C ASP A 73 2.76 12.35 5.13
N VAL A 74 2.12 13.33 5.78
CA VAL A 74 0.72 13.25 6.20
C VAL A 74 -0.22 13.24 5.01
N PHE A 75 0.03 14.07 4.00
CA PHE A 75 -0.86 14.23 2.86
C PHE A 75 -0.72 13.07 1.88
N GLU A 76 0.50 12.59 1.65
CA GLU A 76 0.77 11.38 0.88
C GLU A 76 0.09 10.17 1.53
N GLY A 77 0.22 10.02 2.86
CA GLY A 77 -0.42 8.95 3.61
C GLY A 77 -1.95 8.98 3.56
N ILE A 78 -2.56 10.18 3.66
CA ILE A 78 -4.01 10.35 3.53
C ILE A 78 -4.49 10.00 2.11
N ALA A 79 -3.75 10.40 1.08
CA ALA A 79 -4.09 10.06 -0.31
C ALA A 79 -4.07 8.53 -0.53
N ILE A 80 -3.07 7.84 0.01
CA ILE A 80 -2.97 6.37 -0.02
C ILE A 80 -4.13 5.72 0.73
N PHE A 81 -4.41 6.17 1.96
CA PHE A 81 -5.53 5.65 2.75
C PHE A 81 -6.86 5.76 2.00
N ASN A 82 -7.14 6.93 1.42
CA ASN A 82 -8.39 7.17 0.70
C ASN A 82 -8.48 6.30 -0.56
N ALA A 83 -7.39 6.18 -1.33
CA ALA A 83 -7.37 5.34 -2.52
C ALA A 83 -7.64 3.86 -2.19
N LEU A 84 -6.98 3.33 -1.17
CA LEU A 84 -7.23 1.97 -0.67
C LEU A 84 -8.69 1.82 -0.19
N LYS A 85 -9.21 2.80 0.57
CA LYS A 85 -10.57 2.78 1.10
C LYS A 85 -11.64 2.73 -0.01
N THR A 86 -11.41 3.44 -1.11
CA THR A 86 -12.35 3.53 -2.24
C THR A 86 -12.16 2.46 -3.30
N HIS A 87 -11.09 1.65 -3.22
CA HIS A 87 -10.79 0.61 -4.22
C HIS A 87 -11.90 -0.46 -4.33
N GLY A 88 -12.60 -0.75 -3.22
CA GLY A 88 -13.68 -1.75 -3.18
C GLY A 88 -13.23 -3.19 -2.94
N ALA A 89 -11.92 -3.45 -2.93
CA ALA A 89 -11.38 -4.74 -2.46
C ALA A 89 -11.52 -4.84 -0.93
N SER A 90 -11.71 -6.06 -0.43
CA SER A 90 -11.58 -6.32 1.01
C SER A 90 -10.09 -6.26 1.38
N ILE A 91 -9.74 -5.62 2.49
CA ILE A 91 -8.35 -5.41 2.87
C ILE A 91 -8.08 -6.06 4.23
N THR A 92 -7.16 -7.02 4.24
CA THR A 92 -6.55 -7.56 5.46
C THR A 92 -5.23 -6.85 5.68
N VAL A 93 -5.02 -6.30 6.87
CA VAL A 93 -3.77 -5.58 7.20
C VAL A 93 -2.90 -6.44 8.11
N TYR A 94 -1.62 -6.49 7.80
CA TYR A 94 -0.59 -7.16 8.59
C TYR A 94 0.45 -6.12 9.03
N VAL A 95 0.63 -5.94 10.33
CA VAL A 95 1.73 -5.14 10.87
C VAL A 95 2.90 -6.08 11.14
N ASP A 96 3.82 -6.18 10.18
CA ASP A 96 4.92 -7.16 10.20
C ASP A 96 6.03 -6.79 11.18
N GLY A 97 6.20 -5.49 11.45
CA GLY A 97 7.17 -4.97 12.39
C GLY A 97 6.64 -3.73 13.12
N VAL A 98 6.55 -2.60 12.42
CA VAL A 98 6.00 -1.36 12.98
C VAL A 98 4.98 -0.71 12.03
N ALA A 99 3.89 -0.21 12.60
CA ALA A 99 3.01 0.76 11.96
C ALA A 99 2.95 2.01 12.84
N ALA A 100 3.83 2.98 12.57
CA ALA A 100 3.91 4.20 13.36
C ALA A 100 3.42 5.41 12.57
N SER A 101 2.91 6.41 13.28
CA SER A 101 2.52 7.71 12.71
C SER A 101 1.56 7.54 11.52
N MET A 102 1.88 8.06 10.33
CA MET A 102 1.00 7.95 9.19
C MET A 102 0.72 6.50 8.74
N ALA A 103 1.65 5.57 9.00
CA ALA A 103 1.45 4.15 8.72
C ALA A 103 0.40 3.53 9.65
N SER A 104 0.28 4.00 10.90
CA SER A 104 -0.79 3.52 11.81
C SER A 104 -2.18 3.93 11.34
N VAL A 105 -2.30 5.08 10.66
CA VAL A 105 -3.57 5.51 10.07
C VAL A 105 -3.89 4.70 8.82
N ILE A 106 -2.90 4.46 7.94
CA ILE A 106 -3.07 3.57 6.78
C ILE A 106 -3.51 2.18 7.22
N ALA A 107 -2.95 1.66 8.32
CA ALA A 107 -3.32 0.36 8.87
C ALA A 107 -4.82 0.24 9.20
N MET A 108 -5.51 1.35 9.47
CA MET A 108 -6.94 1.34 9.79
C MET A 108 -7.86 1.24 8.56
N VAL A 109 -7.31 1.16 7.34
CA VAL A 109 -8.12 1.04 6.12
C VAL A 109 -8.78 -0.33 5.98
N GLY A 110 -8.15 -1.36 6.53
CA GLY A 110 -8.59 -2.75 6.44
C GLY A 110 -9.14 -3.32 7.74
N ASN A 111 -9.77 -4.48 7.60
CA ASN A 111 -10.33 -5.26 8.69
C ASN A 111 -10.35 -6.74 8.25
N PRO A 112 -9.62 -7.64 8.94
CA PRO A 112 -8.94 -7.41 10.22
C PRO A 112 -7.59 -6.70 10.09
N VAL A 113 -7.11 -6.15 11.21
CA VAL A 113 -5.72 -5.74 11.42
C VAL A 113 -5.05 -6.80 12.29
N ILE A 114 -4.05 -7.48 11.73
CA ILE A 114 -3.35 -8.61 12.34
C ILE A 114 -1.96 -8.13 12.79
N MET A 115 -1.69 -8.30 14.07
CA MET A 115 -0.43 -7.89 14.71
C MET A 115 0.18 -9.08 15.47
N PRO A 116 1.33 -9.60 15.03
CA PRO A 116 2.13 -10.55 15.83
C PRO A 116 2.56 -9.94 17.18
N GLU A 117 2.84 -10.77 18.18
CA GLU A 117 3.22 -10.32 19.54
C GLU A 117 4.48 -9.43 19.57
N ASN A 118 5.33 -9.53 18.55
CA ASN A 118 6.57 -8.77 18.42
C ASN A 118 6.43 -7.52 17.53
N SER A 119 5.22 -7.15 17.09
CA SER A 119 4.99 -5.94 16.31
C SER A 119 4.46 -4.77 17.15
N PHE A 120 4.56 -3.57 16.60
CA PHE A 120 4.24 -2.33 17.31
C PHE A 120 3.36 -1.39 16.49
N MET A 121 2.37 -0.78 17.12
CA MET A 121 1.59 0.32 16.54
C MET A 121 1.74 1.56 17.40
N MET A 122 2.11 2.68 16.77
CA MET A 122 2.42 3.94 17.47
C MET A 122 1.66 5.10 16.86
N ILE A 123 0.83 5.77 17.66
CA ILE A 123 0.05 6.93 17.24
C ILE A 123 0.62 8.16 17.93
N HIS A 124 0.85 9.23 17.17
CA HIS A 124 1.21 10.53 17.70
C HIS A 124 0.63 11.66 16.84
N LYS A 125 0.65 12.89 17.37
CA LYS A 125 0.19 14.07 16.62
C LYS A 125 1.18 14.41 15.48
N PRO A 126 0.71 14.92 14.33
CA PRO A 126 1.59 15.37 13.26
C PRO A 126 2.65 16.35 13.77
N PHE A 127 3.87 16.21 13.24
CA PHE A 127 4.96 17.15 13.44
C PHE A 127 5.18 17.93 12.15
N GLY A 128 5.33 19.24 12.23
CA GLY A 128 5.55 20.10 11.08
C GLY A 128 6.28 21.38 11.46
N PHE A 129 6.94 21.99 10.48
CA PHE A 129 7.60 23.29 10.60
C PHE A 129 7.09 24.19 9.48
N THR A 130 6.84 25.46 9.79
CA THR A 130 6.48 26.48 8.80
C THR A 130 7.44 27.66 8.92
N GLY A 131 7.80 28.27 7.79
CA GLY A 131 8.66 29.44 7.73
C GLY A 131 8.27 30.32 6.55
N GLY A 132 7.97 31.59 6.83
CA GLY A 132 7.43 32.56 5.87
C GLY A 132 6.38 33.45 6.57
N ASP A 133 5.77 34.36 5.81
CA ASP A 133 4.61 35.09 6.30
C ASP A 133 3.39 34.17 6.20
N ALA A 134 2.71 33.94 7.33
CA ALA A 134 1.50 33.12 7.43
C ALA A 134 0.24 33.86 6.98
#